data_AF-A0A2T2RSY0-F1
#
_entry.id   AF-A0A2T2RSY0-F1
#
_cell.length_a   1.000
_cell.length_b   1.000
_cell.length_c   1.000
_cell.angle_alpha   90.00
_cell.angle_beta   90.00
_cell.angle_gamma   90.00
#
_symmetry.space_group_name_H-M   'P 1'
#
loop_
_entity.id
_entity.type
_entity.pdbx_description
1 polymer ?
#
loop_
_entity_poly.entity_id
_entity_poly.type
_entity_poly.pdbx_seq_one_letter_code
_entity_poly.pdbx_strand_id
1 'polypeptide(L)'
;MPYSTKELIQILDQELRAHWKGQRLLLSSAKRTNSVVLDKALGPEKLSRAFAYPDFRAQVHEYQRRHRVSGLIQRQCIFNGRVIHFPELYNQLTSIPSDKEKLMAAKGRVISFWRQAISGKTLWLAGCKPERIMTSSVERMIQQAEWAELDVARDELYLGLCWGSPEECHYQWARPASGCDCIVATSDKNGHNQGIF
;
A
#
# COMPACT_ATOMS: atom_id res chain seq x y z
N MET A 1 -10.25 -16.61 -18.09
CA MET A 1 -9.38 -16.69 -16.89
C MET A 1 -9.50 -15.36 -16.17
N PRO A 2 -9.59 -15.33 -14.83
CA PRO A 2 -9.63 -14.06 -14.11
C PRO A 2 -8.26 -13.36 -14.20
N TYR A 3 -8.28 -12.02 -14.35
CA TYR A 3 -7.09 -11.19 -14.24
C TYR A 3 -6.38 -11.35 -12.89
N SER A 4 -5.06 -11.37 -12.93
CA SER A 4 -4.16 -11.32 -11.79
C SER A 4 -3.97 -9.89 -11.27
N THR A 5 -3.50 -9.76 -10.03
CA THR A 5 -3.13 -8.47 -9.42
C THR A 5 -2.21 -7.65 -10.31
N LYS A 6 -1.22 -8.29 -10.95
CA LYS A 6 -0.26 -7.62 -11.85
C LYS A 6 -0.95 -7.06 -13.10
N GLU A 7 -1.88 -7.80 -13.68
CA GLU A 7 -2.65 -7.33 -14.84
C GLU A 7 -3.59 -6.18 -14.47
N LEU A 8 -4.24 -6.24 -13.30
CA LEU A 8 -5.08 -5.14 -12.81
C LEU A 8 -4.27 -3.85 -12.58
N ILE A 9 -3.06 -3.95 -12.04
CA ILE A 9 -2.15 -2.80 -11.89
C ILE A 9 -1.79 -2.21 -13.25
N GLN A 10 -1.45 -3.05 -14.23
CA GLN A 10 -1.12 -2.59 -15.58
C GLN A 10 -2.29 -1.88 -16.25
N ILE A 11 -3.50 -2.38 -16.04
CA ILE A 11 -4.73 -1.77 -16.56
C ILE A 11 -4.96 -0.39 -15.91
N LEU A 12 -4.84 -0.29 -14.58
CA LEU A 12 -4.98 0.98 -13.86
C LEU A 12 -3.92 2.00 -14.30
N ASP A 13 -2.66 1.59 -14.41
CA ASP A 13 -1.57 2.46 -14.85
C ASP A 13 -1.75 2.97 -16.28
N GLN A 14 -2.27 2.14 -17.18
CA GLN A 14 -2.55 2.53 -18.56
C GLN A 14 -3.65 3.60 -18.60
N GLU A 15 -4.73 3.42 -17.85
CA GLU A 15 -5.82 4.40 -17.77
C GLU A 15 -5.41 5.70 -17.09
N LEU A 16 -4.63 5.64 -16.01
CA LEU A 16 -4.11 6.83 -15.33
C LEU A 16 -3.24 7.67 -16.27
N ARG A 17 -2.32 7.03 -17.00
CA ARG A 17 -1.44 7.70 -17.98
C ARG A 17 -2.23 8.30 -19.15
N ALA A 18 -3.29 7.62 -19.58
CA ALA A 18 -4.18 8.12 -20.62
C ALA A 18 -4.90 9.40 -20.15
N HIS A 19 -5.50 9.33 -18.96
CA HIS A 19 -6.18 10.45 -18.32
C HIS A 19 -5.25 11.68 -18.18
N TRP A 20 -4.01 11.49 -17.73
CA TRP A 20 -3.02 12.57 -17.60
C TRP A 20 -2.57 13.20 -18.93
N LYS A 21 -2.62 12.45 -20.04
CA LYS A 21 -2.26 12.99 -21.37
C LYS A 21 -3.41 13.71 -22.07
N GLY A 22 -4.57 13.84 -21.42
CA GLY A 22 -5.80 14.32 -22.08
C GLY A 22 -6.28 13.40 -23.21
N GLN A 23 -5.70 12.19 -23.32
CA GLN A 23 -5.94 11.22 -24.38
C GLN A 23 -6.53 9.96 -23.77
N ARG A 24 -7.77 9.63 -24.11
CA ARG A 24 -8.42 8.41 -23.63
C ARG A 24 -7.94 7.20 -24.44
N LEU A 25 -7.18 6.29 -23.83
CA LEU A 25 -6.61 5.12 -24.52
C LEU A 25 -7.70 4.12 -24.93
N LEU A 26 -8.70 3.89 -24.06
CA LEU A 26 -9.86 3.03 -24.34
C LEU A 26 -10.80 3.57 -25.43
N LEU A 27 -10.63 4.82 -25.88
CA LEU A 27 -11.41 5.40 -26.98
C LEU A 27 -10.62 5.56 -28.29
N SER A 28 -9.32 5.24 -28.32
CA SER A 28 -8.57 5.19 -29.58
C SER A 28 -8.84 3.86 -30.28
N SER A 29 -9.80 3.85 -31.21
CA SER A 29 -10.27 2.67 -31.96
C SER A 29 -9.17 1.81 -32.60
N ALA A 30 -7.95 2.36 -32.78
CA ALA A 30 -6.79 1.67 -33.32
C ALA A 30 -6.02 0.78 -32.31
N LYS A 31 -6.30 0.88 -31.00
CA LYS A 31 -5.62 0.10 -29.93
C LYS A 31 -6.55 -0.83 -29.12
N ARG A 32 -7.76 -1.12 -29.62
CA ARG A 32 -8.69 -2.11 -29.01
C ARG A 32 -8.17 -3.54 -29.01
N THR A 33 -7.07 -3.84 -29.70
CA THR A 33 -6.57 -5.20 -29.90
C THR A 33 -6.12 -5.91 -28.61
N ASN A 34 -5.92 -5.20 -27.50
CA ASN A 34 -5.59 -5.83 -26.21
C ASN A 34 -6.67 -5.71 -25.11
N SER A 35 -7.82 -5.04 -25.35
CA SER A 35 -8.85 -4.82 -24.31
C SER A 35 -10.14 -5.62 -24.51
N VAL A 36 -10.14 -6.63 -25.40
CA VAL A 36 -11.30 -7.53 -25.65
C VAL A 36 -11.80 -8.21 -24.36
N VAL A 37 -10.97 -8.26 -23.31
CA VAL A 37 -11.28 -8.93 -22.05
C VAL A 37 -11.83 -7.95 -20.99
N LEU A 38 -11.50 -6.65 -21.04
CA LEU A 38 -12.16 -5.62 -20.22
C LEU A 38 -13.58 -5.35 -20.71
N ASP A 39 -13.80 -5.43 -22.03
CA ASP A 39 -15.14 -5.39 -22.62
C ASP A 39 -16.06 -6.52 -22.08
N LYS A 40 -15.48 -7.70 -21.79
CA LYS A 40 -16.21 -8.83 -21.19
C LYS A 40 -16.42 -8.71 -19.68
N ALA A 41 -15.53 -8.01 -18.96
CA ALA A 41 -15.60 -7.88 -17.50
C ALA A 41 -16.43 -6.68 -17.03
N LEU A 42 -16.42 -5.58 -17.79
CA LEU A 42 -17.06 -4.31 -17.43
C LEU A 42 -18.34 -4.04 -18.23
N GLY A 43 -18.51 -4.73 -19.36
CA GLY A 43 -19.66 -4.57 -20.26
C GLY A 43 -19.51 -3.31 -21.15
N PRO A 44 -19.78 -3.41 -22.46
CA PRO A 44 -19.60 -2.30 -23.40
C PRO A 44 -20.50 -1.08 -23.07
N GLU A 45 -21.63 -1.27 -22.37
CA GLU A 45 -22.51 -0.18 -21.94
C GLU A 45 -21.95 0.66 -20.79
N LYS A 46 -21.13 0.09 -19.90
CA LYS A 46 -20.53 0.85 -18.78
C LYS A 46 -19.29 1.63 -19.21
N LEU A 47 -18.65 1.24 -20.31
CA LEU A 47 -17.48 1.90 -20.88
C LEU A 47 -17.84 3.12 -21.77
N SER A 48 -19.11 3.24 -22.21
CA SER A 48 -19.57 4.30 -23.11
C SER A 48 -20.08 5.57 -22.40
N ARG A 49 -20.38 5.50 -21.10
CA ARG A 49 -20.72 6.68 -20.28
C ARG A 49 -19.43 7.31 -19.75
N ALA A 50 -19.35 8.63 -19.83
CA ALA A 50 -18.21 9.41 -19.36
C ALA A 50 -17.91 9.12 -17.88
N PHE A 51 -16.89 8.32 -17.60
CA PHE A 51 -16.49 8.00 -16.24
C PHE A 51 -15.12 8.62 -15.94
N ALA A 52 -15.04 9.30 -14.79
CA ALA A 52 -13.79 9.83 -14.28
C ALA A 52 -12.92 8.66 -13.78
N TYR A 53 -11.61 8.86 -13.66
CA TYR A 53 -10.68 7.85 -13.14
C TYR A 53 -11.16 7.16 -11.82
N PRO A 54 -11.78 7.87 -10.85
CA PRO A 54 -12.34 7.24 -9.65
C PRO A 54 -13.38 6.15 -9.93
N ASP A 55 -14.25 6.35 -10.92
CA ASP A 55 -15.31 5.41 -11.28
C ASP A 55 -14.72 4.14 -11.92
N PHE A 56 -13.66 4.29 -12.71
CA PHE A 56 -12.91 3.15 -13.25
C PHE A 56 -12.25 2.34 -12.14
N ARG A 57 -11.63 3.01 -11.17
CA ARG A 57 -11.03 2.35 -10.01
C ARG A 57 -12.06 1.56 -9.20
N ALA A 58 -13.25 2.12 -9.00
CA ALA A 58 -14.35 1.45 -8.30
C ALA A 58 -14.79 0.15 -9.02
N GLN A 59 -14.79 0.15 -10.36
CA GLN A 59 -15.10 -1.05 -11.15
C GLN A 59 -14.02 -2.13 -10.98
N VAL A 60 -12.74 -1.76 -10.94
CA VAL A 60 -11.64 -2.69 -10.65
C VAL A 60 -11.80 -3.28 -9.24
N HIS A 61 -12.22 -2.49 -8.25
CA HIS A 61 -12.48 -2.97 -6.90
C HIS A 61 -13.67 -3.94 -6.82
N GLU A 62 -14.74 -3.69 -7.57
CA GLU A 62 -15.86 -4.62 -7.70
C GLU A 62 -15.40 -5.96 -8.31
N TYR A 63 -14.57 -5.89 -9.36
CA TYR A 63 -13.98 -7.06 -9.99
C TYR A 63 -13.10 -7.86 -9.00
N GLN A 64 -12.23 -7.19 -8.23
CA GLN A 64 -11.40 -7.84 -7.21
C GLN A 64 -12.23 -8.62 -6.20
N ARG A 65 -13.33 -8.04 -5.70
CA ARG A 65 -14.23 -8.69 -4.74
C ARG A 65 -14.96 -9.88 -5.35
N ARG A 66 -15.51 -9.72 -6.57
CA ARG A 66 -16.23 -10.78 -7.28
C ARG A 66 -15.34 -11.98 -7.58
N HIS A 67 -14.10 -11.75 -7.98
CA HIS A 67 -13.17 -12.81 -8.40
C HIS A 67 -12.14 -13.19 -7.32
N ARG A 68 -12.25 -12.62 -6.11
CA ARG A 68 -11.31 -12.83 -4.99
C ARG A 68 -9.85 -12.60 -5.41
N VAL A 69 -9.61 -11.55 -6.19
CA VAL A 69 -8.26 -11.16 -6.62
C VAL A 69 -7.64 -10.29 -5.54
N SER A 70 -6.53 -10.78 -4.99
CA SER A 70 -5.76 -10.10 -3.95
C SER A 70 -5.30 -8.71 -4.41
N GLY A 71 -5.43 -7.72 -3.53
CA GLY A 71 -4.84 -6.39 -3.72
C GLY A 71 -3.36 -6.31 -3.33
N LEU A 72 -2.81 -7.38 -2.77
CA LEU A 72 -1.45 -7.41 -2.25
C LEU A 72 -0.43 -7.64 -3.36
N ILE A 73 0.64 -6.87 -3.30
CA ILE A 73 1.86 -7.09 -4.06
C ILE A 73 2.95 -7.62 -3.13
N GLN A 74 3.95 -8.29 -3.70
CA GLN A 74 5.16 -8.62 -2.95
C GLN A 74 6.13 -7.44 -3.08
N ARG A 75 6.30 -6.66 -2.02
CA ARG A 75 7.30 -5.59 -1.97
C ARG A 75 8.65 -6.14 -1.53
N GLN A 76 9.71 -5.61 -2.14
CA GLN A 76 11.08 -5.80 -1.71
C GLN A 76 11.55 -4.54 -0.96
N CYS A 77 12.12 -4.74 0.22
CA CYS A 77 12.75 -3.69 1.01
C CYS A 77 14.22 -4.04 1.23
N ILE A 78 15.11 -3.06 1.00
CA ILE A 78 16.55 -3.19 1.16
C ILE A 78 17.03 -2.11 2.11
N PHE A 79 17.64 -2.50 3.22
CA PHE A 79 18.18 -1.55 4.19
C PHE A 79 19.45 -2.11 4.83
N ASN A 80 20.53 -1.31 4.87
CA ASN A 80 21.84 -1.72 5.40
C ASN A 80 22.34 -3.08 4.86
N GLY A 81 22.17 -3.32 3.56
CA GLY A 81 22.57 -4.56 2.89
C GLY A 81 21.69 -5.79 3.20
N ARG A 82 20.65 -5.64 4.02
CA ARG A 82 19.65 -6.68 4.30
C ARG A 82 18.47 -6.53 3.35
N VAL A 83 17.87 -7.65 2.96
CA VAL A 83 16.72 -7.68 2.06
C VAL A 83 15.58 -8.45 2.71
N ILE A 84 14.36 -7.93 2.63
CA ILE A 84 13.13 -8.62 2.99
C ILE A 84 12.11 -8.49 1.86
N HIS A 85 11.32 -9.55 1.68
CA HIS A 85 10.13 -9.52 0.85
C HIS A 85 8.91 -9.68 1.76
N PHE A 86 7.90 -8.84 1.59
CA PHE A 86 6.68 -8.91 2.37
C PHE A 86 5.47 -8.44 1.54
N PRO A 87 4.27 -8.95 1.86
CA PRO A 87 3.05 -8.49 1.21
C PRO A 87 2.72 -7.06 1.64
N GLU A 88 2.31 -6.23 0.68
CA GLU A 88 1.81 -4.87 0.91
C GLU A 88 0.59 -4.62 0.03
N LEU A 89 -0.39 -3.87 0.54
CA LEU A 89 -1.54 -3.46 -0.25
C LEU A 89 -1.11 -2.43 -1.31
N TYR A 90 -1.36 -2.72 -2.58
CA TYR A 90 -1.09 -1.73 -3.63
C TYR A 90 -2.08 -0.56 -3.51
N ASN A 91 -1.55 0.67 -3.45
CA ASN A 91 -2.31 1.89 -3.16
C ASN A 91 -3.52 2.17 -4.09
N GLN A 92 -3.57 1.57 -5.29
CA GLN A 92 -4.70 1.71 -6.21
C GLN A 92 -5.72 0.55 -6.15
N LEU A 93 -5.37 -0.58 -5.53
CA LEU A 93 -6.25 -1.74 -5.36
C LEU A 93 -6.98 -1.70 -4.02
N THR A 94 -8.02 -2.53 -3.88
CA THR A 94 -8.74 -2.77 -2.62
C THR A 94 -8.24 -4.08 -1.98
N SER A 95 -8.40 -4.21 -0.67
CA SER A 95 -8.09 -5.43 0.05
C SER A 95 -9.28 -6.38 -0.01
N ILE A 96 -9.02 -7.69 -0.05
CA ILE A 96 -10.06 -8.71 0.20
C ILE A 96 -9.86 -9.31 1.60
N PRO A 97 -10.87 -9.95 2.21
CA PRO A 97 -10.73 -10.48 3.58
C PRO A 97 -9.49 -11.36 3.80
N SER A 98 -9.14 -12.21 2.82
CA SER A 98 -7.94 -13.07 2.88
C SER A 98 -6.61 -12.30 2.82
N ASP A 99 -6.62 -11.05 2.39
CA ASP A 99 -5.41 -10.23 2.33
C ASP A 99 -4.97 -9.76 3.72
N LYS A 100 -5.94 -9.40 4.58
CA LYS A 100 -5.65 -9.05 5.98
C LYS A 100 -4.95 -10.22 6.68
N GLU A 101 -5.42 -11.45 6.48
CA GLU A 101 -4.79 -12.64 7.06
C GLU A 101 -3.33 -12.81 6.60
N LYS A 102 -3.03 -12.54 5.33
CA LYS A 102 -1.65 -12.59 4.79
C LYS A 102 -0.76 -11.50 5.39
N LEU A 103 -1.29 -10.28 5.57
CA LEU A 103 -0.56 -9.19 6.22
C LEU A 103 -0.24 -9.55 7.68
N MET A 104 -1.22 -10.06 8.42
CA MET A 104 -1.05 -10.52 9.79
C MET A 104 -0.02 -11.67 9.90
N ALA A 105 -0.07 -12.64 8.99
CA ALA A 105 0.88 -13.73 8.93
C ALA A 105 2.33 -13.26 8.65
N ALA A 106 2.49 -12.16 7.90
CA ALA A 106 3.80 -11.59 7.60
C ALA A 106 4.40 -10.75 8.75
N LYS A 107 3.58 -10.28 9.69
CA LYS A 107 3.97 -9.38 10.80
C LYS A 107 5.26 -9.84 11.50
N GLY A 108 5.33 -11.10 11.92
CA GLY A 108 6.49 -11.61 12.68
C GLY A 108 7.82 -11.47 11.93
N ARG A 109 7.80 -11.74 10.63
CA ARG A 109 8.99 -11.60 9.76
C ARG A 109 9.37 -10.13 9.56
N VAL A 110 8.38 -9.25 9.36
CA VAL A 110 8.58 -7.81 9.20
C VAL A 110 9.19 -7.20 10.46
N ILE A 111 8.62 -7.50 11.63
CA ILE A 111 9.13 -7.03 12.93
C ILE A 111 10.55 -7.56 13.20
N SER A 112 10.81 -8.84 12.89
CA SER A 112 12.14 -9.42 13.09
C SER A 112 13.19 -8.74 12.23
N PHE A 113 12.88 -8.42 10.97
CA PHE A 113 13.76 -7.65 10.11
C PHE A 113 14.02 -6.25 10.67
N TRP A 114 12.96 -5.54 11.08
CA TRP A 114 13.07 -4.19 11.63
C TRP A 114 13.98 -4.16 12.87
N ARG A 115 13.75 -5.04 13.86
CA ARG A 115 14.56 -5.13 15.08
C ARG A 115 16.05 -5.33 14.79
N GLN A 116 16.38 -6.16 13.80
CA GLN A 116 17.78 -6.40 13.41
C GLN A 116 18.39 -5.20 12.67
N ALA A 117 17.58 -4.42 11.96
CA ALA A 117 18.01 -3.32 11.12
C ALA A 117 18.26 -2.00 11.88
N ILE A 118 17.62 -1.81 13.04
CA ILE A 118 17.65 -0.55 13.80
C ILE A 118 18.74 -0.44 14.87
N SER A 119 19.71 -1.35 14.90
CA SER A 119 20.77 -1.32 15.93
C SER A 119 21.51 0.01 15.93
N GLY A 120 21.53 0.70 17.08
CA GLY A 120 22.18 2.00 17.26
C GLY A 120 21.42 3.20 16.66
N LYS A 121 20.16 3.03 16.25
CA LYS A 121 19.28 4.12 15.78
C LYS A 121 18.47 4.70 16.93
N THR A 122 18.12 5.97 16.81
CA THR A 122 17.13 6.62 17.67
C THR A 122 15.74 6.45 17.06
N LEU A 123 14.76 6.20 17.93
CA LEU A 123 13.37 5.91 17.54
C LEU A 123 12.50 7.13 17.80
N TRP A 124 11.66 7.46 16.81
CA TRP A 124 10.72 8.56 16.85
C TRP A 124 9.33 8.07 16.46
N LEU A 125 8.30 8.52 17.17
CA LEU A 125 6.92 8.37 16.74
C LEU A 125 6.59 9.50 15.78
N ALA A 126 6.17 9.17 14.56
CA ALA A 126 5.75 10.15 13.56
C ALA A 126 4.39 10.76 13.93
N GLY A 127 4.21 12.03 13.60
CA GLY A 127 2.99 12.80 13.86
C GLY A 127 3.22 14.28 13.62
N CYS A 128 2.24 15.13 13.95
CA CYS A 128 2.38 16.59 13.81
C CYS A 128 3.59 17.14 14.57
N LYS A 129 3.94 16.50 15.68
CA LYS A 129 5.17 16.74 16.43
C LYS A 129 5.85 15.40 16.67
N PRO A 130 6.97 15.10 16.00
CA PRO A 130 7.70 13.87 16.22
C PRO A 130 8.21 13.78 17.66
N GLU A 131 8.00 12.64 18.30
CA GLU A 131 8.38 12.41 19.69
C GLU A 131 9.38 11.27 19.79
N ARG A 132 10.47 11.46 20.53
CA ARG A 132 11.43 10.38 20.78
C ARG A 132 10.77 9.32 21.67
N ILE A 133 10.84 8.06 21.26
CA ILE A 133 10.25 6.95 21.99
C ILE A 133 11.30 5.90 22.37
N MET A 134 11.03 5.18 23.45
CA MET A 134 11.87 4.07 23.89
C MET A 134 11.48 2.78 23.17
N THR A 135 12.44 1.88 23.00
CA THR A 135 12.20 0.54 22.44
C THR A 135 11.09 -0.20 23.18
N SER A 136 11.00 -0.07 24.51
CA SER A 136 9.92 -0.67 25.31
C SER A 136 8.52 -0.17 24.94
N SER A 137 8.38 1.10 24.55
CA SER A 137 7.11 1.63 24.05
C SER A 137 6.76 1.05 22.68
N VAL A 138 7.76 0.92 21.80
CA VAL A 138 7.59 0.27 20.50
C VAL A 138 7.15 -1.18 20.67
N GLU A 139 7.75 -1.93 21.59
CA GLU A 139 7.38 -3.32 21.86
C GLU A 139 5.91 -3.47 22.30
N ARG A 140 5.39 -2.52 23.08
CA ARG A 140 3.96 -2.49 23.44
C ARG A 140 3.08 -2.23 22.23
N MET A 141 3.46 -1.30 21.37
CA MET A 141 2.73 -1.01 20.13
C MET A 141 2.74 -2.21 19.18
N ILE A 142 3.87 -2.91 19.08
CA ILE A 142 4.01 -4.14 18.29
C ILE A 142 3.02 -5.20 18.77
N GLN A 143 2.79 -5.33 20.08
CA GLN A 143 1.81 -6.28 20.63
C GLN A 143 0.37 -5.93 20.24
N GLN A 144 0.04 -4.63 20.15
CA GLN A 144 -1.29 -4.12 19.84
C GLN A 144 -1.61 -4.12 18.33
N ALA A 145 -0.60 -3.96 17.49
CA ALA A 145 -0.78 -3.94 16.04
C ALA A 145 -1.25 -5.30 15.49
N GLU A 146 -2.07 -5.29 14.45
CA GLU A 146 -2.50 -6.53 13.78
C GLU A 146 -1.50 -6.95 12.70
N TRP A 147 -0.93 -5.99 11.96
CA TRP A 147 0.15 -6.22 10.99
C TRP A 147 1.20 -5.12 11.05
N ALA A 148 2.28 -5.29 10.26
CA ALA A 148 3.36 -4.34 10.18
C ALA A 148 3.79 -4.10 8.74
N GLU A 149 4.16 -2.85 8.45
CA GLU A 149 4.63 -2.38 7.15
C GLU A 149 6.00 -1.72 7.29
N LEU A 150 6.78 -1.72 6.21
CA LEU A 150 8.10 -1.09 6.18
C LEU A 150 8.22 -0.14 5.02
N ASP A 151 8.80 1.01 5.29
CA ASP A 151 9.34 1.88 4.25
C ASP A 151 10.77 2.29 4.58
N VAL A 152 11.53 2.63 3.54
CA VAL A 152 12.95 2.94 3.64
C VAL A 152 13.22 4.24 2.93
N ALA A 153 13.83 5.17 3.66
CA ALA A 153 14.56 6.29 3.07
C ALA A 153 16.07 5.99 3.11
N ARG A 154 16.89 6.97 2.71
CA ARG A 154 18.33 6.76 2.54
C ARG A 154 19.03 6.22 3.80
N ASP A 155 18.69 6.73 4.97
CA ASP A 155 19.29 6.36 6.25
C ASP A 155 18.26 6.12 7.38
N GLU A 156 16.98 6.14 7.01
CA GLU A 156 15.84 5.99 7.90
C GLU A 156 15.04 4.75 7.53
N LEU A 157 14.60 4.04 8.57
CA LEU A 157 13.73 2.89 8.44
C LEU A 157 12.41 3.18 9.15
N TYR A 158 11.32 3.14 8.38
CA TYR A 158 9.96 3.39 8.84
C TYR A 158 9.29 2.06 9.16
N LEU A 159 8.64 1.98 10.32
CA LEU A 159 7.80 0.86 10.73
C LEU A 159 6.37 1.36 10.94
N GLY A 160 5.48 0.95 10.05
CA GLY A 160 4.04 1.10 10.24
C GLY A 160 3.52 -0.04 11.11
N LEU A 161 2.84 0.30 12.20
CA LEU A 161 2.14 -0.63 13.09
C LEU A 161 0.64 -0.40 12.94
N CYS A 162 -0.02 -1.27 12.18
CA CYS A 162 -1.35 -1.02 11.68
C CYS A 162 -2.40 -2.00 12.23
N TRP A 163 -3.66 -1.56 12.28
CA TRP A 163 -4.83 -2.31 12.75
C TRP A 163 -6.10 -1.89 12.00
N GLY A 164 -7.13 -2.74 12.05
CA GLY A 164 -8.44 -2.48 11.45
C GLY A 164 -8.51 -2.87 9.98
N SER A 165 -8.84 -1.90 9.12
CA SER A 165 -9.00 -2.06 7.68
C SER A 165 -7.71 -1.66 6.94
N PRO A 166 -7.07 -2.58 6.19
CA PRO A 166 -5.88 -2.25 5.40
C PRO A 166 -6.08 -1.08 4.42
N GLU A 167 -7.30 -0.89 3.92
CA GLU A 167 -7.63 0.19 2.97
C GLU A 167 -7.68 1.57 3.61
N GLU A 168 -7.97 1.63 4.92
CA GLU A 168 -8.31 2.87 5.60
C GLU A 168 -7.34 3.23 6.72
N CYS A 169 -6.42 2.34 7.07
CA CYS A 169 -5.54 2.48 8.23
C CYS A 169 -4.65 3.74 8.21
N HIS A 170 -4.39 4.31 7.04
CA HIS A 170 -3.63 5.56 6.91
C HIS A 170 -4.49 6.83 7.05
N TYR A 171 -5.82 6.72 7.10
CA TYR A 171 -6.70 7.87 7.21
C TYR A 171 -7.07 8.19 8.66
N GLN A 172 -6.98 9.47 9.04
CA GLN A 172 -7.31 9.92 10.38
C GLN A 172 -8.77 9.67 10.76
N TRP A 173 -9.70 9.77 9.80
CA TRP A 173 -11.14 9.60 10.04
C TRP A 173 -11.51 8.17 10.45
N ALA A 174 -10.68 7.18 10.13
CA ALA A 174 -10.96 5.77 10.45
C ALA A 174 -10.58 5.41 11.90
N ARG A 175 -9.85 6.30 12.60
CA ARG A 175 -9.47 6.08 14.00
C ARG A 175 -10.70 6.23 14.92
N PRO A 176 -10.83 5.38 15.97
CA PRO A 176 -9.87 4.37 16.40
C PRO A 176 -10.07 2.98 15.77
N ALA A 177 -11.13 2.77 14.98
CA ALA A 177 -11.48 1.45 14.43
C ALA A 177 -10.43 0.90 13.46
N SER A 178 -9.75 1.78 12.73
CA SER A 178 -8.62 1.48 11.86
C SER A 178 -7.54 2.54 12.02
N GLY A 179 -6.28 2.14 11.94
CA GLY A 179 -5.18 3.08 12.09
C GLY A 179 -3.83 2.45 11.81
N CYS A 180 -2.83 3.30 11.62
CA CYS A 180 -1.45 2.89 11.56
C CYS A 180 -0.57 3.94 12.24
N ASP A 181 0.21 3.50 13.22
CA ASP A 181 1.21 4.33 13.88
C ASP A 181 2.57 4.10 13.22
N CYS A 182 3.26 5.18 12.87
CA CYS A 182 4.52 5.10 12.15
C CYS A 182 5.70 5.44 13.08
N ILE A 183 6.67 4.55 13.16
CA ILE A 183 7.90 4.70 13.93
C ILE A 183 9.05 4.91 12.95
N VAL A 184 9.81 5.97 13.15
CA VAL A 184 11.01 6.30 12.37
C VAL A 184 12.25 5.91 13.16
N ALA A 185 13.09 5.05 12.58
CA ALA A 185 14.41 4.73 13.10
C ALA A 185 15.48 5.44 12.28
N THR A 186 16.14 6.45 12.86
CA THR A 186 17.14 7.29 12.19
C THR A 186 18.40 7.47 13.04
N SER A 187 19.49 7.90 12.42
CA SER A 187 20.71 8.26 13.16
C SER A 187 20.56 9.70 13.68
N ASP A 188 20.89 9.95 14.96
CA ASP A 188 20.77 11.28 15.61
C ASP A 188 21.47 12.44 14.86
N LYS A 189 22.35 12.15 13.90
CA LYS A 189 23.05 13.16 13.09
C LYS A 189 22.14 13.89 12.09
N ASN A 190 20.96 13.37 11.79
CA ASN A 190 19.96 14.00 10.92
C ASN A 190 18.80 14.53 11.77
N GLY A 191 19.11 15.46 12.69
CA GLY A 191 18.10 16.30 13.32
C GLY A 191 17.24 16.93 12.23
N HIS A 192 15.94 16.62 12.26
CA HIS A 192 14.93 17.00 11.29
C HIS A 192 15.17 18.38 10.67
N ASN A 193 15.68 18.39 9.43
CA ASN A 193 15.42 19.50 8.55
C ASN A 193 14.11 19.19 7.82
N GLN A 194 13.22 20.17 7.93
CA GLN A 194 11.79 20.16 7.64
C GLN A 194 11.39 19.61 6.27
N GLY A 195 10.23 18.93 6.25
CA GLY A 195 9.32 18.94 5.11
C GLY A 195 9.17 17.61 4.39
N ILE A 196 8.23 16.77 4.82
CA ILE A 196 7.55 15.82 3.93
C ILE A 196 6.05 15.81 4.29
N PHE A 197 5.25 15.88 3.23
CA PHE A 197 3.80 16.05 3.14
C PHE A 197 2.98 14.92 3.74
#